data_AF-A0A6N2JNG4-F1
#
_entry.id   AF-A0A6N2JNG4-F1
#
_cell.length_a   1.000
_cell.length_b   1.000
_cell.length_c   1.000
_cell.angle_alpha   90.00
_cell.angle_beta   90.00
_cell.angle_gamma   90.00
#
_symmetry.space_group_name_H-M   'P 1'
#
loop_
_entity.id
_entity.type
_entity.pdbx_description
1 polymer ?
#
loop_
_entity_poly.entity_id
_entity_poly.type
_entity_poly.pdbx_seq_one_letter_code
_entity_poly.pdbx_strand_id
1 'polypeptide(L)'
;MAKLTVDLETSADVLGTTPDRFLAWLKQEDSQGLLYFNDTPQISIFTLAKILDTTPRELVNFLEESDLEDRLDLQDALEAIAESERLDEQPIPWDSVVGELV
;
A
#
# COMPACT_ATOMS: atom_id res chain seq x y z
N MET A 1 14.44 3.58 -2.86
CA MET A 1 12.98 3.69 -2.65
C MET A 1 12.45 2.28 -2.53
N ALA A 2 12.27 1.82 -1.29
CA ALA A 2 11.56 0.57 -1.04
C ALA A 2 10.11 0.74 -1.52
N LYS A 3 9.64 -0.23 -2.30
CA LYS A 3 8.26 -0.21 -2.80
C LYS A 3 7.43 -1.01 -1.80
N LEU A 4 6.60 -0.27 -1.08
CA LEU A 4 5.62 -0.71 -0.09
C LEU A 4 4.48 -1.51 -0.73
N THR A 5 4.80 -2.67 -1.29
CA THR A 5 3.87 -3.44 -2.10
C THR A 5 3.75 -4.87 -1.61
N VAL A 6 2.52 -5.34 -1.51
CA VAL A 6 2.16 -6.71 -1.13
C VAL A 6 1.77 -7.44 -2.40
N ASP A 7 2.25 -8.68 -2.54
CA ASP A 7 1.83 -9.50 -3.65
C ASP A 7 0.33 -9.85 -3.57
N LEU A 8 -0.26 -10.19 -4.71
CA LEU A 8 -1.69 -10.45 -4.81
C LEU A 8 -2.15 -11.65 -3.96
N GLU A 9 -1.30 -12.66 -3.79
CA GLU A 9 -1.63 -13.87 -3.05
C GLU A 9 -1.78 -13.55 -1.55
N THR A 10 -0.78 -12.89 -0.98
CA THR A 10 -0.80 -12.41 0.39
C THR A 10 -1.97 -11.46 0.63
N SER A 11 -2.21 -10.54 -0.29
CA SER A 11 -3.32 -9.58 -0.17
C SER A 11 -4.69 -10.26 -0.18
N ALA A 12 -4.85 -11.29 -1.00
CA ALA A 12 -6.09 -12.06 -1.08
C ALA A 12 -6.32 -12.90 0.19
N ASP A 13 -5.25 -13.45 0.76
CA ASP A 13 -5.31 -14.19 2.02
C ASP A 13 -5.76 -13.31 3.19
N VAL A 14 -5.17 -12.10 3.33
CA VAL A 14 -5.59 -11.09 4.32
C VAL A 14 -7.07 -10.72 4.16
N LEU A 15 -7.55 -10.64 2.92
CA LEU A 15 -8.95 -10.34 2.61
C LEU A 15 -9.89 -11.56 2.70
N GLY A 16 -9.39 -12.74 3.01
CA GLY A 16 -10.18 -13.97 3.07
C GLY A 16 -10.80 -14.36 1.72
N THR A 17 -10.13 -14.05 0.61
CA THR A 17 -10.61 -14.29 -0.76
C THR A 17 -9.55 -15.02 -1.61
N THR A 18 -9.91 -15.41 -2.83
CA THR A 18 -8.93 -15.96 -3.78
C THR A 18 -8.21 -14.85 -4.55
N PRO A 19 -6.95 -15.05 -4.96
CA PRO A 19 -6.18 -14.06 -5.73
C PRO A 19 -6.89 -13.64 -7.02
N ASP A 20 -7.48 -14.58 -7.76
CA ASP A 20 -8.21 -14.30 -9.00
C ASP A 20 -9.41 -13.38 -8.77
N ARG A 21 -10.15 -13.62 -7.67
CA ARG A 21 -11.33 -12.82 -7.33
C ARG A 21 -10.91 -11.42 -6.89
N PHE A 22 -9.82 -11.32 -6.15
CA PHE A 22 -9.28 -10.03 -5.74
C PHE A 22 -8.76 -9.22 -6.93
N LEU A 23 -8.03 -9.85 -7.85
CA LEU A 23 -7.57 -9.20 -9.07
C LEU A 23 -8.71 -8.75 -9.98
N ALA A 24 -9.74 -9.59 -10.13
CA ALA A 24 -10.93 -9.22 -10.91
C ALA A 24 -11.63 -8.00 -10.32
N TRP A 25 -11.72 -7.94 -8.98
CA TRP A 25 -12.30 -6.80 -8.26
C TRP A 25 -11.45 -5.53 -8.42
N LEU A 26 -10.13 -5.61 -8.24
CA LEU A 26 -9.22 -4.46 -8.44
C LEU A 26 -9.29 -3.89 -9.86
N LYS A 27 -9.38 -4.77 -10.87
CA LYS A 27 -9.53 -4.38 -12.27
C LYS A 27 -10.88 -3.71 -12.55
N GLN A 28 -11.92 -4.05 -11.78
CA GLN A 28 -13.25 -3.49 -11.94
C GLN A 28 -13.39 -2.12 -11.25
N GLU A 29 -12.72 -1.92 -10.13
CA GLU A 29 -12.72 -0.66 -9.39
C GLU A 29 -11.75 0.40 -9.95
N ASP A 30 -10.96 0.09 -10.98
CA ASP A 30 -9.85 0.93 -11.46
C ASP A 30 -8.97 1.44 -10.30
N SER A 31 -8.69 0.53 -9.37
CA SER A 31 -8.03 0.89 -8.11
C SER A 31 -6.61 1.39 -8.40
N GLN A 32 -6.36 2.66 -8.12
CA GLN A 32 -5.06 3.35 -8.33
C GLN A 32 -3.87 2.73 -7.59
N GLY A 33 -4.09 1.69 -6.78
CA GLY A 33 -3.06 0.98 -6.03
C GLY A 33 -2.56 -0.32 -6.64
N LEU A 34 -3.13 -0.78 -7.76
CA LEU A 34 -2.64 -1.97 -8.46
C LEU A 34 -1.39 -1.62 -9.29
N LEU A 35 -0.27 -2.24 -8.93
CA LEU A 35 1.04 -2.06 -9.55
C LEU A 35 1.48 -3.37 -10.20
N TYR A 36 2.26 -3.28 -11.27
CA TYR A 36 2.82 -4.46 -11.94
C TYR A 36 4.34 -4.42 -11.86
N PHE A 37 4.92 -5.50 -11.34
CA PHE A 37 6.36 -5.72 -11.26
C PHE A 37 6.71 -7.04 -11.92
N ASN A 38 7.49 -7.00 -13.01
CA ASN A 38 7.84 -8.19 -13.79
C ASN A 38 6.59 -9.05 -14.13
N ASP A 39 5.55 -8.40 -14.65
CA ASP A 39 4.24 -9.00 -14.96
C ASP A 39 3.49 -9.61 -13.75
N THR A 40 4.01 -9.45 -12.54
CA THR A 40 3.35 -9.88 -11.30
C THR A 40 2.53 -8.73 -10.74
N PRO A 41 1.20 -8.90 -10.55
CA PRO A 41 0.38 -7.90 -9.91
C PRO A 41 0.72 -7.81 -8.43
N GLN A 42 0.92 -6.59 -7.96
CA GLN A 42 1.13 -6.25 -6.56
C GLN A 42 0.23 -5.08 -6.19
N ILE A 43 -0.11 -4.98 -4.92
CA ILE A 43 -0.91 -3.87 -4.40
C ILE A 43 -0.10 -3.03 -3.44
N SER A 44 -0.24 -1.72 -3.50
CA SER A 44 0.33 -0.84 -2.48
C SER A 44 -0.27 -1.13 -1.11
N ILE A 45 0.56 -1.20 -0.07
CA ILE A 45 0.16 -1.33 1.34
C ILE A 45 -0.85 -0.24 1.72
N PHE A 46 -0.69 1.00 1.24
CA PHE A 46 -1.64 2.09 1.50
C PHE A 46 -3.03 1.82 0.92
N THR A 47 -3.08 1.20 -0.26
CA THR A 47 -4.36 0.85 -0.89
C THR A 47 -5.01 -0.31 -0.16
N LEU A 48 -4.23 -1.34 0.18
CA LEU A 48 -4.73 -2.49 0.94
C LEU A 48 -5.25 -2.06 2.31
N ALA A 49 -4.54 -1.18 3.00
CA ALA A 49 -4.96 -0.60 4.27
C ALA A 49 -6.30 0.15 4.14
N LYS A 50 -6.45 0.96 3.07
CA LYS A 50 -7.72 1.65 2.78
C LYS A 50 -8.87 0.70 2.49
N ILE A 51 -8.62 -0.41 1.78
CA ILE A 51 -9.65 -1.44 1.51
C ILE A 51 -10.12 -2.11 2.80
N LEU A 52 -9.18 -2.37 3.72
CA LEU A 52 -9.41 -3.03 5.00
C LEU A 52 -9.89 -2.07 6.11
N ASP A 53 -10.06 -0.78 5.81
CA ASP A 53 -10.37 0.27 6.78
C ASP A 53 -9.43 0.27 7.99
N THR A 54 -8.13 0.12 7.71
CA THR A 54 -7.04 0.08 8.69
C THR A 54 -5.92 1.03 8.31
N THR A 55 -4.93 1.22 9.18
CA THR A 55 -3.73 2.00 8.85
C THR A 55 -2.65 1.14 8.18
N PRO A 56 -1.80 1.73 7.31
CA PRO A 56 -0.64 1.04 6.76
C PRO A 56 0.26 0.40 7.82
N ARG A 57 0.43 1.08 8.96
CA ARG A 57 1.24 0.60 10.08
C ARG A 57 0.61 -0.62 10.77
N GLU A 58 -0.67 -0.58 11.08
CA GLU A 58 -1.38 -1.74 11.67
C GLU A 58 -1.36 -2.93 10.72
N LEU A 59 -1.52 -2.70 9.42
CA LEU A 59 -1.42 -3.74 8.41
C LEU A 59 -0.02 -4.34 8.33
N VAL A 60 1.04 -3.54 8.37
CA VAL A 60 2.43 -4.04 8.40
C VAL A 60 2.68 -4.86 9.66
N ASN A 61 2.28 -4.38 10.83
CA ASN A 61 2.42 -5.13 12.08
C ASN A 61 1.67 -6.47 12.02
N PHE A 62 0.47 -6.49 11.44
CA PHE A 62 -0.30 -7.72 11.23
C PHE A 62 0.43 -8.71 10.30
N LEU A 63 1.06 -8.20 9.23
CA LEU A 63 1.83 -9.01 8.29
C LEU A 63 3.15 -9.52 8.90
N GLU A 64 3.77 -8.77 9.81
CA GLU A 64 4.95 -9.21 10.60
C GLU A 64 4.60 -10.31 11.62
N GLU A 65 3.40 -10.28 12.21
CA GLU A 65 2.97 -11.28 13.19
C GLU A 65 2.52 -12.61 12.56
N SER A 66 2.00 -12.57 11.33
CA SER A 66 1.88 -13.76 10.51
C SER A 66 3.27 -14.16 9.99
N ASP A 67 3.60 -15.45 9.89
CA ASP A 67 4.83 -16.03 9.30
C ASP A 67 5.08 -15.64 7.79
N LEU A 68 4.56 -14.49 7.34
CA LEU A 68 4.80 -13.86 6.04
C LEU A 68 6.11 -13.04 6.01
N GLU A 69 6.89 -13.09 7.08
CA GLU A 69 8.17 -12.40 7.30
C GLU A 69 9.17 -12.62 6.13
N ASP A 70 9.09 -13.76 5.43
CA ASP A 70 9.96 -14.12 4.31
C ASP A 70 9.66 -13.35 2.99
N ARG A 71 8.55 -12.61 2.89
CA ARG A 71 8.04 -12.07 1.60
C ARG A 71 8.08 -10.54 1.47
N LEU A 72 8.34 -9.81 2.54
CA LEU A 72 8.27 -8.35 2.57
C LEU A 72 9.46 -7.77 3.35
N ASP A 73 10.18 -6.82 2.76
CA ASP A 73 11.12 -5.96 3.50
C ASP A 73 10.30 -4.97 4.37
N LEU A 74 9.72 -5.48 5.46
CA LEU A 74 8.77 -4.77 6.34
C LEU A 74 9.43 -3.62 7.12
N GLN A 75 10.74 -3.69 7.32
CA GLN A 75 11.48 -2.66 8.04
C GLN A 75 11.60 -1.37 7.22
N ASP A 76 11.92 -1.49 5.93
CA ASP A 76 11.88 -0.37 4.98
C ASP A 76 10.45 0.17 4.81
N ALA A 77 9.45 -0.70 4.96
CA ALA A 77 8.05 -0.34 4.90
C ALA A 77 7.65 0.60 6.04
N LEU A 78 8.01 0.24 7.27
CA LEU A 78 7.73 1.04 8.47
C LEU A 78 8.43 2.40 8.43
N GLU A 79 9.66 2.48 7.91
CA GLU A 79 10.38 3.74 7.76
C GLU A 79 9.68 4.67 6.75
N ALA A 80 9.25 4.13 5.61
CA ALA A 80 8.54 4.90 4.60
C ALA A 80 7.14 5.37 5.07
N ILE A 81 6.44 4.56 5.88
CA ILE A 81 5.19 4.98 6.53
C ILE A 81 5.45 6.09 7.54
N ALA A 82 6.46 5.93 8.41
CA ALA A 82 6.82 6.95 9.40
C ALA A 82 7.25 8.28 8.77
N GLU A 83 7.94 8.23 7.62
CA GLU A 83 8.29 9.42 6.85
C GLU A 83 7.05 10.08 6.23
N SER A 84 6.10 9.30 5.70
CA SER A 84 4.83 9.85 5.20
C SER A 84 4.03 10.52 6.31
N GLU A 85 3.91 9.88 7.49
CA GLU A 85 3.21 10.46 8.65
C GLU A 85 3.87 11.76 9.12
N ARG A 86 5.21 11.85 9.09
CA ARG A 86 5.95 13.09 9.39
C ARG A 86 5.69 14.21 8.37
N LEU A 87 5.45 13.85 7.10
CA LEU A 87 5.16 14.81 6.04
C LEU A 87 3.71 15.32 6.10
N ASP A 88 2.76 14.51 6.58
CA ASP A 88 1.37 14.92 6.86
C ASP A 88 1.26 15.88 8.08
N GLU A 89 2.29 15.98 8.94
CA GLU A 89 2.34 16.92 10.07
C GLU A 89 2.74 18.36 9.69
N GLN A 90 3.20 18.62 8.45
CA GLN A 90 3.38 19.98 7.96
C GLN A 90 2.25 20.32 6.98
N PRO A 91 1.34 21.26 7.32
CA PRO A 91 0.36 21.73 6.36
C PRO A 91 1.13 22.42 5.24
N ILE A 92 1.30 21.73 4.10
CA ILE A 92 1.74 22.37 2.87
C ILE A 92 0.62 23.34 2.52
N PRO A 93 0.86 24.67 2.54
CA PRO A 93 -0.17 25.61 2.14
C PRO A 93 -0.37 25.39 0.64
N TRP A 94 -1.53 24.84 0.27
CA TRP A 94 -1.93 24.61 -1.12
C TRP A 94 -1.93 25.90 -1.97
N ASP A 95 -1.87 27.07 -1.35
CA ASP A 95 -1.63 28.38 -2.00
C ASP A 95 -0.23 28.50 -2.64
N SER A 96 0.76 27.70 -2.21
CA SER A 96 2.13 27.83 -2.71
C SER A 96 2.44 27.00 -3.96
N VAL A 97 1.53 26.12 -4.39
CA VAL A 97 1.74 25.23 -5.56
C VAL A 97 1.03 25.75 -6.82
N VAL A 98 0.10 26.71 -6.71
CA VAL A 98 -0.66 27.25 -7.85
C VAL A 98 -0.06 28.56 -8.40
N GLY A 99 1.12 28.98 -7.92
CA GLY A 99 1.71 30.29 -8.21
C GLY A 99 2.68 30.39 -9.41
N GLU A 100 3.03 29.29 -10.09
CA GLU A 100 4.00 29.33 -11.21
C GLU A 100 3.46 28.65 -12.48
N LEU A 101 2.26 29.04 -12.90
CA LEU A 101 1.79 28.83 -14.27
C LEU A 101 0.96 30.05 -14.73
N VAL A 102 1.63 31.21 -14.83
CA VAL A 102 1.22 32.31 -15.71
C VAL A 102 2.46 32.89 -16.39
#